data_AF-A0A535HFW0-F1
#
_entry.id   AF-A0A535HFW0-F1
#
_cell.length_a   1.000
_cell.length_b   1.000
_cell.length_c   1.000
_cell.angle_alpha   90.00
_cell.angle_beta   90.00
_cell.angle_gamma   90.00
#
_symmetry.space_group_name_H-M   'P 1'
#
loop_
_entity.id
_entity.type
_entity.pdbx_description
1 polymer ?
#
loop_
_entity_poly.entity_id
_entity_poly.type
_entity_poly.pdbx_seq_one_letter_code
_entity_poly.pdbx_strand_id
1 'polypeptide(L)'
;MAQASSAVTAGLKPDRDLDLVVVGGCGHVGLPLALCFAEAGRSVGIYDIDGWKVEQVRAGEMPFMERGADKLLAAVLPTGRLQVSSDRSMIGRADAVIVVIGTPIDEFMNPSMRIYERAIQQLVDHLREGALVILRSTVFPGTTEYVEGLLAERGFHADVTFAPERIAEGYALDEIRSLPQLIGAKSDQAFERARAVFEALDVEIIRTLPKEAELAKLYTNAWRYMKFAIANQFFEMAHRAGVDYSQVLHAVRHNYPRAADLPGPGFAAGPCLLKDTMQLAAFSTDQFPMGHAAMLVNEGLPSYIIEMLEQRQPLAGRTVGILGMAFKGDSDDPRSSLSYKLKKLASFRGATVLCTDPYVPDQELVPLERVLDASDVLIVAAPHKQYRTLELDGRQIVDIWGFLGNGIRL
;
A
#
# COMPACT_ATOMS: atom_id res chain seq x y z
N MET A 1 -13.05 -31.37 52.18
CA MET A 1 -12.64 -30.05 51.68
C MET A 1 -11.52 -30.26 50.68
N ALA A 2 -11.86 -30.21 49.40
CA ALA A 2 -10.90 -30.20 48.31
C ALA A 2 -10.41 -28.77 48.10
N GLN A 3 -9.10 -28.54 48.09
CA GLN A 3 -8.52 -27.40 47.41
C GLN A 3 -7.28 -27.87 46.65
N ALA A 4 -7.44 -27.88 45.34
CA ALA A 4 -6.37 -27.86 44.36
C ALA A 4 -5.58 -26.56 44.50
N SER A 5 -4.26 -26.66 44.43
CA SER A 5 -3.41 -25.55 44.01
C SER A 5 -2.79 -25.98 42.68
N SER A 6 -3.46 -25.59 41.60
CA SER A 6 -2.90 -25.62 40.25
C SER A 6 -1.80 -24.57 40.18
N ALA A 7 -0.55 -25.02 40.10
CA ALA A 7 0.53 -24.15 39.69
C ALA A 7 0.20 -23.61 38.29
N VAL A 8 0.05 -22.28 38.22
CA VAL A 8 -0.04 -21.53 36.97
C VAL A 8 1.24 -21.81 36.19
N THR A 9 1.12 -22.62 35.13
CA THR A 9 2.17 -22.75 34.11
C THR A 9 2.31 -21.40 33.42
N ALA A 10 3.26 -20.58 33.90
CA ALA A 10 3.86 -19.56 33.08
C ALA A 10 4.38 -20.26 31.82
N GLY A 11 3.76 -19.99 30.68
CA GLY A 11 4.03 -20.69 29.42
C GLY A 11 5.51 -20.58 29.09
N LEU A 12 6.19 -21.73 29.01
CA LEU A 12 7.53 -21.81 28.45
C LEU A 12 7.49 -21.20 27.05
N LYS A 13 8.34 -20.20 26.79
CA LYS A 13 8.51 -19.67 25.44
C LYS A 13 9.00 -20.84 24.56
N PRO A 14 8.43 -21.04 23.35
CA PRO A 14 8.82 -22.14 22.47
C PRO A 14 10.31 -22.08 22.11
N ASP A 15 10.88 -23.21 21.68
CA ASP A 15 12.29 -23.27 21.26
C ASP A 15 12.57 -22.33 20.08
N ARG A 16 13.79 -21.82 20.02
CA ARG A 16 14.25 -20.89 18.97
C ARG A 16 14.59 -21.68 17.71
N ASP A 17 13.59 -21.99 16.92
CA ASP A 17 13.73 -22.79 15.69
C ASP A 17 13.49 -22.00 14.40
N LEU A 18 13.14 -20.72 14.51
CA LEU A 18 12.98 -19.80 13.38
C LEU A 18 14.08 -18.72 13.37
N ASP A 19 14.52 -18.32 12.18
CA ASP A 19 15.46 -17.21 12.01
C ASP A 19 14.80 -15.86 12.31
N LEU A 20 13.56 -15.69 11.83
CA LEU A 20 12.76 -14.49 12.02
C LEU A 20 11.25 -14.77 11.99
N VAL A 21 10.46 -13.85 12.56
CA VAL A 21 8.99 -13.86 12.48
C VAL A 21 8.48 -12.55 11.90
N VAL A 22 7.56 -12.62 10.94
CA VAL A 22 6.83 -11.47 10.38
C VAL A 22 5.44 -11.39 11.01
N VAL A 23 5.17 -10.29 11.71
CA VAL A 23 3.88 -9.99 12.37
C VAL A 23 3.00 -9.14 11.44
N GLY A 24 1.72 -9.49 11.31
CA GLY A 24 0.85 -8.93 10.27
C GLY A 24 1.27 -9.41 8.88
N GLY A 25 1.83 -10.64 8.83
CA GLY A 25 2.63 -11.09 7.71
C GLY A 25 1.87 -11.66 6.53
N CYS A 26 0.53 -11.79 6.56
CA CYS A 26 -0.24 -12.30 5.41
C CYS A 26 -0.76 -11.18 4.48
N GLY A 27 -0.29 -9.93 4.65
CA GLY A 27 -0.63 -8.80 3.79
C GLY A 27 0.38 -8.53 2.67
N HIS A 28 0.06 -7.53 1.84
CA HIS A 28 0.82 -7.08 0.66
C HIS A 28 2.29 -6.72 0.90
N VAL A 29 2.69 -6.43 2.14
CA VAL A 29 4.09 -6.13 2.50
C VAL A 29 4.76 -7.33 3.17
N GLY A 30 4.05 -7.98 4.10
CA GLY A 30 4.62 -9.02 4.95
C GLY A 30 4.84 -10.34 4.22
N LEU A 31 3.89 -10.76 3.40
CA LEU A 31 3.93 -12.07 2.75
C LEU A 31 5.01 -12.13 1.67
N PRO A 32 5.13 -11.12 0.77
CA PRO A 32 6.23 -11.09 -0.20
C PRO A 32 7.61 -11.06 0.49
N LEU A 33 7.75 -10.32 1.60
CA LEU A 33 8.99 -10.29 2.37
C LEU A 33 9.34 -11.66 2.96
N ALA A 34 8.37 -12.32 3.58
CA ALA A 34 8.55 -13.65 4.15
C ALA A 34 8.92 -14.69 3.08
N LEU A 35 8.28 -14.61 1.90
CA LEU A 35 8.59 -15.45 0.76
C LEU A 35 10.04 -15.23 0.27
N CYS A 36 10.48 -13.98 0.12
CA CYS A 36 11.87 -13.69 -0.29
C CYS A 36 12.90 -14.20 0.73
N PHE A 37 12.65 -14.05 2.03
CA PHE A 37 13.54 -14.60 3.06
C PHE A 37 13.58 -16.13 3.04
N ALA A 38 12.42 -16.77 2.89
CA ALA A 38 12.33 -18.22 2.86
C ALA A 38 12.99 -18.79 1.60
N GLU A 39 12.83 -18.14 0.44
CA GLU A 39 13.57 -18.43 -0.80
C GLU A 39 15.08 -18.36 -0.57
N ALA A 40 15.56 -17.30 0.10
CA ALA A 40 16.95 -17.08 0.47
C ALA A 40 17.50 -18.05 1.54
N GLY A 41 16.73 -19.06 1.96
CA GLY A 41 17.21 -20.12 2.85
C GLY A 41 16.86 -19.92 4.32
N ARG A 42 16.16 -18.84 4.69
CA ARG A 42 15.78 -18.58 6.09
C ARG A 42 14.56 -19.39 6.50
N SER A 43 14.52 -19.79 7.77
CA SER A 43 13.33 -20.33 8.42
C SER A 43 12.47 -19.17 8.96
N VAL A 44 11.33 -18.92 8.33
CA VAL A 44 10.48 -17.75 8.54
C VAL A 44 9.13 -18.15 9.11
N GLY A 45 8.76 -17.54 10.23
CA GLY A 45 7.41 -17.57 10.76
C GLY A 45 6.59 -16.38 10.27
N ILE A 46 5.31 -16.59 9.98
CA ILE A 46 4.32 -15.53 9.82
C ILE A 46 3.30 -15.68 10.95
N TYR A 47 3.07 -14.57 11.66
CA TYR A 47 1.91 -14.39 12.53
C TYR A 47 0.94 -13.38 11.90
N ASP A 48 -0.32 -13.76 11.74
CA ASP A 48 -1.39 -12.85 11.32
C ASP A 48 -2.67 -13.10 12.12
N ILE A 49 -3.41 -12.03 12.42
CA ILE A 49 -4.69 -12.11 13.13
C ILE A 49 -5.83 -12.55 12.22
N ASP A 50 -5.67 -12.38 10.90
CA ASP A 50 -6.66 -12.74 9.91
C ASP A 50 -6.55 -14.25 9.60
N GLY A 51 -7.36 -15.04 10.32
CA GLY A 51 -7.38 -16.49 10.18
C GLY A 51 -7.72 -16.97 8.76
N TRP A 52 -8.51 -16.21 8.00
CA TRP A 52 -8.84 -16.57 6.63
C TRP A 52 -7.61 -16.52 5.73
N LYS A 53 -6.81 -15.44 5.83
CA LYS A 53 -5.55 -15.33 5.08
C LYS A 53 -4.53 -16.39 5.50
N VAL A 54 -4.45 -16.68 6.80
CA VAL A 54 -3.58 -17.75 7.32
C VAL A 54 -3.92 -19.09 6.67
N GLU A 55 -5.20 -19.45 6.59
CA GLU A 55 -5.63 -20.70 5.98
C GLU A 55 -5.38 -20.73 4.47
N GLN A 56 -5.58 -19.63 3.75
CA GLN A 56 -5.24 -19.56 2.33
C GLN A 56 -3.74 -19.79 2.08
N VAL A 57 -2.88 -19.09 2.83
CA VAL A 57 -1.42 -19.26 2.66
C VAL A 57 -0.99 -20.68 3.03
N ARG A 58 -1.60 -21.29 4.06
CA ARG A 58 -1.38 -22.71 4.41
C ARG A 58 -1.83 -23.68 3.33
N ALA A 59 -2.87 -23.34 2.59
CA ALA A 59 -3.32 -24.10 1.43
C ALA A 59 -2.43 -23.90 0.18
N GLY A 60 -1.43 -23.02 0.25
CA GLY A 60 -0.57 -22.68 -0.89
C GLY A 60 -1.20 -21.67 -1.85
N GLU A 61 -2.23 -20.94 -1.40
CA GLU A 61 -2.96 -19.94 -2.17
C GLU A 61 -2.58 -18.52 -1.71
N MET A 62 -2.35 -17.62 -2.66
CA MET A 62 -2.11 -16.21 -2.36
C MET A 62 -3.43 -15.50 -2.00
N PRO A 63 -3.47 -14.69 -0.92
CA PRO A 63 -4.69 -13.98 -0.52
C PRO A 63 -4.96 -12.69 -1.31
N PHE A 64 -4.11 -12.34 -2.27
CA PHE A 64 -4.19 -11.16 -3.14
C PHE A 64 -3.30 -11.35 -4.37
N MET A 65 -3.51 -10.54 -5.40
CA MET A 65 -2.68 -10.58 -6.62
C MET A 65 -1.28 -10.01 -6.37
N GLU A 66 -0.25 -10.84 -6.56
CA GLU A 66 1.16 -10.40 -6.56
C GLU A 66 1.97 -11.21 -7.58
N ARG A 67 2.75 -10.51 -8.40
CA ARG A 67 3.36 -11.11 -9.59
C ARG A 67 4.39 -12.17 -9.18
N GLY A 68 4.12 -13.42 -9.56
CA GLY A 68 5.01 -14.55 -9.32
C GLY A 68 4.94 -15.12 -7.90
N ALA A 69 4.13 -14.55 -7.01
CA ALA A 69 4.02 -14.99 -5.63
C ALA A 69 3.35 -16.36 -5.51
N ASP A 70 2.36 -16.69 -6.33
CA ASP A 70 1.73 -18.03 -6.33
C ASP A 70 2.76 -19.14 -6.57
N LYS A 71 3.61 -18.95 -7.58
CA LYS A 71 4.66 -19.91 -7.93
C LYS A 71 5.69 -20.05 -6.81
N LEU A 72 6.08 -18.92 -6.20
CA LEU A 72 7.06 -18.92 -5.12
C LEU A 72 6.51 -19.55 -3.84
N LEU A 73 5.28 -19.23 -3.46
CA LEU A 73 4.59 -19.83 -2.32
C LEU A 73 4.50 -21.35 -2.48
N ALA A 74 4.04 -21.83 -3.65
CA ALA A 74 3.97 -23.26 -3.95
C ALA A 74 5.33 -23.97 -3.88
N ALA A 75 6.42 -23.28 -4.23
CA ALA A 75 7.77 -23.84 -4.14
C ALA A 75 8.35 -23.83 -2.72
N VAL A 76 8.07 -22.80 -1.94
CA VAL A 76 8.67 -22.59 -0.61
C VAL A 76 7.93 -23.35 0.48
N LEU A 77 6.60 -23.37 0.45
CA LEU A 77 5.77 -23.93 1.51
C LEU A 77 6.10 -25.40 1.86
N PRO A 78 6.29 -26.32 0.89
CA PRO A 78 6.63 -27.72 1.17
C PRO A 78 8.02 -27.91 1.82
N THR A 79 8.89 -26.90 1.75
CA THR A 79 10.24 -27.00 2.33
C THR A 79 10.25 -26.84 3.85
N GLY A 80 9.14 -26.41 4.46
CA GLY A 80 9.04 -26.12 5.90
C GLY A 80 9.74 -24.83 6.33
N ARG A 81 10.42 -24.14 5.41
CA ARG A 81 11.07 -22.83 5.65
C ARG A 81 10.08 -21.69 5.84
N LEU A 82 8.84 -21.83 5.39
CA LEU A 82 7.77 -20.87 5.66
C LEU A 82 6.71 -21.54 6.53
N GLN A 83 6.42 -20.95 7.68
CA GLN A 83 5.39 -21.42 8.59
C GLN A 83 4.44 -20.27 8.92
N VAL A 84 3.14 -20.52 8.89
CA VAL A 84 2.12 -19.48 9.07
C VAL A 84 1.17 -19.87 10.20
N SER A 85 0.85 -18.95 11.09
CA SER A 85 -0.06 -19.18 12.21
C SER A 85 -0.81 -17.93 12.65
N SER A 86 -1.98 -18.14 13.23
CA SER A 86 -2.72 -17.12 14.01
C SER A 86 -2.48 -17.25 15.51
N ASP A 87 -1.67 -18.23 15.95
CA ASP A 87 -1.24 -18.36 17.34
C ASP A 87 -0.03 -17.44 17.62
N ARG A 88 -0.18 -16.59 18.64
CA ARG A 88 0.85 -15.66 19.11
C ARG A 88 2.11 -16.34 19.63
N SER A 89 2.03 -17.61 20.03
CA SER A 89 3.22 -18.40 20.40
C SER A 89 4.29 -18.40 19.30
N MET A 90 3.89 -18.23 18.02
CA MET A 90 4.79 -18.08 16.87
C MET A 90 5.84 -16.99 17.09
N ILE A 91 5.47 -15.86 17.68
CA ILE A 91 6.35 -14.69 17.87
C ILE A 91 7.57 -15.04 18.71
N GLY A 92 7.39 -15.91 19.71
CA GLY A 92 8.46 -16.31 20.64
C GLY A 92 9.48 -17.29 20.06
N ARG A 93 9.29 -17.77 18.83
CA ARG A 93 10.16 -18.77 18.17
C ARG A 93 11.38 -18.17 17.47
N ALA A 94 11.49 -16.84 17.42
CA ALA A 94 12.63 -16.13 16.85
C ALA A 94 13.13 -14.99 17.76
N ASP A 95 14.38 -14.60 17.56
CA ASP A 95 14.97 -13.43 18.19
C ASP A 95 14.74 -12.14 17.38
N ALA A 96 14.43 -12.26 16.09
CA ALA A 96 14.14 -11.14 15.20
C ALA A 96 12.66 -11.16 14.80
N VAL A 97 11.97 -10.04 15.03
CA VAL A 97 10.56 -9.88 14.72
C VAL A 97 10.36 -8.65 13.85
N ILE A 98 9.86 -8.86 12.64
CA ILE A 98 9.52 -7.79 11.69
C ILE A 98 8.03 -7.47 11.84
N VAL A 99 7.71 -6.23 12.21
CA VAL A 99 6.34 -5.79 12.46
C VAL A 99 5.78 -5.06 11.24
N VAL A 100 4.79 -5.67 10.62
CA VAL A 100 4.09 -5.20 9.41
C VAL A 100 2.60 -4.99 9.73
N ILE A 101 2.32 -4.04 10.62
CA ILE A 101 0.94 -3.69 11.00
C ILE A 101 0.42 -2.52 10.16
N GLY A 102 -0.83 -2.54 9.75
CA GLY A 102 -1.45 -1.41 9.06
C GLY A 102 -1.44 -0.16 9.95
N THR A 103 -1.15 0.99 9.37
CA THR A 103 -1.09 2.28 10.08
C THR A 103 -2.19 3.19 9.54
N PRO A 104 -3.47 2.94 9.90
CA PRO A 104 -4.55 3.81 9.50
C PRO A 104 -4.39 5.20 10.12
N ILE A 105 -4.78 6.20 9.36
CA ILE A 105 -5.01 7.57 9.83
C ILE A 105 -6.47 7.70 10.28
N ASP A 106 -6.77 8.62 11.19
CA ASP A 106 -8.14 8.91 11.58
C ASP A 106 -8.89 9.74 10.52
N GLU A 107 -10.17 10.05 10.78
CA GLU A 107 -11.03 10.84 9.90
C GLU A 107 -10.54 12.28 9.66
N PHE A 108 -9.63 12.77 10.52
CA PHE A 108 -8.97 14.06 10.40
C PHE A 108 -7.56 13.95 9.80
N MET A 109 -7.22 12.78 9.24
CA MET A 109 -5.93 12.45 8.67
C MET A 109 -4.76 12.50 9.67
N ASN A 110 -5.05 12.45 10.98
CA ASN A 110 -4.04 12.44 12.01
C ASN A 110 -3.50 11.02 12.25
N PRO A 111 -2.20 10.89 12.54
CA PRO A 111 -1.61 9.61 12.92
C PRO A 111 -2.02 9.26 14.36
N SER A 112 -2.36 7.99 14.59
CA SER A 112 -2.70 7.49 15.93
C SER A 112 -1.58 6.62 16.50
N MET A 113 -0.92 7.10 17.57
CA MET A 113 0.10 6.30 18.29
C MET A 113 -0.51 5.10 19.03
N ARG A 114 -1.81 5.16 19.34
CA ARG A 114 -2.56 4.10 20.08
C ARG A 114 -2.49 2.73 19.41
N ILE A 115 -2.32 2.69 18.08
CA ILE A 115 -2.24 1.43 17.33
C ILE A 115 -0.92 0.72 17.63
N TYR A 116 0.19 1.46 17.70
CA TYR A 116 1.47 0.89 18.10
C TYR A 116 1.46 0.52 19.57
N GLU A 117 0.84 1.32 20.44
CA GLU A 117 0.68 0.95 21.85
C GLU A 117 -0.03 -0.40 22.00
N ARG A 118 -1.17 -0.58 21.31
CA ARG A 118 -1.95 -1.82 21.30
C ARG A 118 -1.18 -2.98 20.69
N ALA A 119 -0.50 -2.75 19.56
CA ALA A 119 0.30 -3.78 18.91
C ALA A 119 1.43 -4.24 19.84
N ILE A 120 2.19 -3.32 20.42
CA ILE A 120 3.26 -3.64 21.37
C ILE A 120 2.71 -4.33 22.62
N GLN A 121 1.57 -3.88 23.16
CA GLN A 121 0.89 -4.59 24.27
C GLN A 121 0.58 -6.04 23.93
N GLN A 122 0.17 -6.33 22.69
CA GLN A 122 -0.16 -7.68 22.26
C GLN A 122 1.07 -8.53 21.92
N LEU A 123 2.21 -7.90 21.61
CA LEU A 123 3.43 -8.58 21.19
C LEU A 123 4.40 -8.83 22.35
N VAL A 124 4.51 -7.90 23.31
CA VAL A 124 5.59 -7.87 24.31
C VAL A 124 5.69 -9.15 25.14
N ASP A 125 4.56 -9.74 25.54
CA ASP A 125 4.55 -10.97 26.36
C ASP A 125 5.05 -12.20 25.59
N HIS A 126 5.05 -12.13 24.25
CA HIS A 126 5.51 -13.20 23.37
C HIS A 126 6.92 -12.95 22.80
N LEU A 127 7.45 -11.73 22.92
CA LEU A 127 8.82 -11.41 22.50
C LEU A 127 9.84 -12.09 23.42
N ARG A 128 11.01 -12.45 22.89
CA ARG A 128 12.14 -12.94 23.69
C ARG A 128 12.92 -11.76 24.28
N GLU A 129 13.47 -11.95 25.48
CA GLU A 129 14.29 -10.91 26.11
C GLU A 129 15.48 -10.56 25.20
N GLY A 130 15.73 -9.27 24.99
CA GLY A 130 16.75 -8.80 24.06
C GLY A 130 16.39 -8.97 22.58
N ALA A 131 15.12 -9.22 22.23
CA ALA A 131 14.68 -9.36 20.83
C ALA A 131 15.05 -8.14 19.98
N LEU A 132 15.27 -8.38 18.69
CA LEU A 132 15.35 -7.35 17.67
C LEU A 132 13.95 -7.14 17.09
N VAL A 133 13.38 -5.96 17.33
CA VAL A 133 12.10 -5.55 16.76
C VAL A 133 12.35 -4.60 15.59
N ILE A 134 11.99 -5.04 14.39
CA ILE A 134 12.14 -4.26 13.16
C ILE A 134 10.76 -3.76 12.76
N LEU A 135 10.51 -2.47 12.96
CA LEU A 135 9.32 -1.82 12.43
C LEU A 135 9.47 -1.65 10.91
N ARG A 136 8.48 -2.07 10.12
CA ARG A 136 8.55 -2.00 8.65
C ARG A 136 7.43 -1.20 8.00
N SER A 137 6.23 -1.24 8.56
CA SER A 137 5.12 -0.42 8.09
C SER A 137 5.43 1.07 8.18
N THR A 138 4.90 1.88 7.26
CA THR A 138 5.05 3.34 7.35
C THR A 138 4.57 3.85 8.71
N VAL A 139 5.46 4.54 9.42
CA VAL A 139 5.18 5.13 10.73
C VAL A 139 5.28 6.65 10.73
N PHE A 140 4.75 7.28 11.77
CA PHE A 140 4.90 8.71 11.97
C PHE A 140 6.32 9.03 12.48
N PRO A 141 6.94 10.18 12.14
CA PRO A 141 8.28 10.49 12.62
C PRO A 141 8.35 10.49 14.15
N GLY A 142 9.29 9.73 14.70
CA GLY A 142 9.48 9.49 16.14
C GLY A 142 8.82 8.21 16.66
N THR A 143 8.04 7.47 15.87
CA THR A 143 7.36 6.25 16.35
C THR A 143 8.35 5.19 16.82
N THR A 144 9.47 4.99 16.13
CA THR A 144 10.45 3.97 16.52
C THR A 144 11.04 4.23 17.91
N GLU A 145 11.36 5.49 18.20
CA GLU A 145 11.86 5.92 19.51
C GLU A 145 10.78 5.79 20.59
N TYR A 146 9.53 6.08 20.24
CA TYR A 146 8.39 5.91 21.12
C TYR A 146 8.16 4.44 21.49
N VAL A 147 8.23 3.53 20.51
CA VAL A 147 8.09 2.08 20.74
C VAL A 147 9.21 1.54 21.63
N GLU A 148 10.44 1.98 21.40
CA GLU A 148 11.58 1.62 22.27
C GLU A 148 11.36 2.08 23.71
N GLY A 149 10.90 3.32 23.92
CA GLY A 149 10.54 3.84 25.24
C GLY A 149 9.42 3.04 25.90
N LEU A 150 8.38 2.68 25.14
CA LEU A 150 7.24 1.90 25.65
C LEU A 150 7.64 0.49 26.10
N LEU A 151 8.59 -0.15 25.42
CA LEU A 151 9.14 -1.44 25.83
C LEU A 151 9.98 -1.28 27.12
N ALA A 152 10.82 -0.26 27.18
CA ALA A 152 11.65 0.03 28.36
C ALA A 152 10.81 0.37 29.61
N GLU A 153 9.72 1.13 29.48
CA GLU A 153 8.79 1.44 30.57
C GLU A 153 8.13 0.18 31.16
N ARG A 154 8.01 -0.88 30.37
CA ARG A 154 7.52 -2.19 30.81
C ARG A 154 8.62 -3.10 31.36
N GLY A 155 9.85 -2.60 31.48
CA GLY A 155 11.00 -3.39 31.91
C GLY A 155 11.45 -4.43 30.89
N PHE A 156 11.11 -4.26 29.61
CA PHE A 156 11.48 -5.18 28.54
C PHE A 156 12.60 -4.59 27.69
N HIS A 157 13.74 -5.27 27.60
CA HIS A 157 14.85 -4.80 26.78
C HIS A 157 14.76 -5.38 25.37
N ALA A 158 14.74 -4.52 24.35
CA ALA A 158 14.75 -4.90 22.94
C ALA A 158 15.52 -3.88 22.12
N ASP A 159 16.18 -4.33 21.06
CA ASP A 159 16.72 -3.45 20.04
C ASP A 159 15.60 -3.11 19.05
N VAL A 160 15.20 -1.84 18.99
CA VAL A 160 14.15 -1.38 18.06
C VAL A 160 14.78 -0.65 16.89
N THR A 161 14.48 -1.11 15.68
CA THR A 161 14.96 -0.51 14.43
C THR A 161 13.81 -0.25 13.48
N PHE A 162 14.04 0.62 12.49
CA PHE A 162 13.08 0.90 11.43
C PHE A 162 13.68 0.52 10.07
N ALA A 163 13.01 -0.38 9.35
CA ALA A 163 13.41 -0.81 8.02
C ALA A 163 12.23 -0.67 7.06
N PRO A 164 11.94 0.56 6.57
CA PRO A 164 10.75 0.82 5.77
C PRO A 164 10.77 -0.01 4.48
N GLU A 165 9.59 -0.45 4.06
CA GLU A 165 9.39 -0.92 2.69
C GLU A 165 9.34 0.28 1.73
N ARG A 166 9.71 0.08 0.45
CA ARG A 166 9.49 1.07 -0.62
C ARG A 166 8.90 0.43 -1.88
N ILE A 167 8.14 -0.64 -1.69
CA ILE A 167 7.74 -1.52 -2.76
C ILE A 167 6.45 -1.04 -3.44
N ALA A 168 6.31 -1.34 -4.72
CA ALA A 168 5.11 -1.22 -5.49
C ALA A 168 4.37 -2.56 -5.48
N GLU A 169 3.10 -2.55 -5.05
CA GLU A 169 2.23 -3.72 -5.12
C GLU A 169 2.13 -4.23 -6.57
N GLY A 170 2.20 -5.55 -6.75
CA GLY A 170 2.30 -6.22 -8.05
C GLY A 170 3.73 -6.39 -8.56
N TYR A 171 4.72 -5.81 -7.88
CA TYR A 171 6.15 -5.96 -8.16
C TYR A 171 6.97 -6.19 -6.88
N ALA A 172 6.32 -6.60 -5.78
CA ALA A 172 6.94 -6.67 -4.46
C ALA A 172 8.16 -7.60 -4.44
N LEU A 173 8.04 -8.79 -5.06
CA LEU A 173 9.14 -9.77 -5.07
C LEU A 173 10.37 -9.25 -5.80
N ASP A 174 10.17 -8.63 -6.95
CA ASP A 174 11.28 -8.09 -7.76
C ASP A 174 11.97 -6.94 -7.01
N GLU A 175 11.18 -6.02 -6.44
CA GLU A 175 11.71 -4.84 -5.77
C GLU A 175 12.36 -5.14 -4.41
N ILE A 176 11.87 -6.15 -3.66
CA ILE A 176 12.54 -6.62 -2.42
C ILE A 176 13.94 -7.15 -2.73
N ARG A 177 14.14 -7.75 -3.92
CA ARG A 177 15.42 -8.33 -4.35
C ARG A 177 16.37 -7.31 -4.98
N SER A 178 15.90 -6.11 -5.33
CA SER A 178 16.70 -5.14 -6.10
C SER A 178 16.86 -3.78 -5.44
N LEU A 179 15.89 -3.34 -4.62
CA LEU A 179 15.96 -2.02 -4.00
C LEU A 179 16.85 -2.04 -2.76
N PRO A 180 17.62 -0.95 -2.50
CA PRO A 180 18.38 -0.84 -1.27
C PRO A 180 17.48 -0.86 -0.02
N GLN A 181 17.86 -1.60 1.02
CA GLN A 181 17.14 -1.60 2.30
C GLN A 181 17.69 -0.48 3.21
N LEU A 182 16.82 0.47 3.58
CA LEU A 182 17.12 1.43 4.63
C LEU A 182 17.07 0.73 5.99
N ILE A 183 18.02 1.00 6.88
CA ILE A 183 17.99 0.56 8.27
C ILE A 183 18.26 1.76 9.17
N GLY A 184 17.21 2.22 9.83
CA GLY A 184 17.22 3.22 10.88
C GLY A 184 17.50 2.57 12.23
N ALA A 185 18.67 2.85 12.82
CA ALA A 185 19.08 2.28 14.11
C ALA A 185 19.88 3.29 14.95
N LYS A 186 19.68 3.29 16.28
CA LYS A 186 20.35 4.22 17.20
C LYS A 186 21.77 3.79 17.60
N SER A 187 22.05 2.49 17.60
CA SER A 187 23.32 1.92 18.03
C SER A 187 23.95 1.05 16.93
N ASP A 188 25.27 0.89 16.97
CA ASP A 188 25.99 -0.04 16.10
C ASP A 188 25.48 -1.48 16.28
N GLN A 189 25.22 -1.88 17.54
CA GLN A 189 24.70 -3.20 17.85
C GLN A 189 23.35 -3.48 17.19
N ALA A 190 22.37 -2.58 17.35
CA ALA A 190 21.06 -2.74 16.75
C ALA A 190 21.13 -2.74 15.21
N PHE A 191 21.99 -1.88 14.64
CA PHE A 191 22.25 -1.86 13.21
C PHE A 191 22.81 -3.19 12.69
N GLU A 192 23.86 -3.72 13.31
CA GLU A 192 24.49 -4.97 12.87
C GLU A 192 23.53 -6.16 12.96
N ARG A 193 22.70 -6.22 14.01
CA ARG A 193 21.66 -7.24 14.14
C ARG A 193 20.62 -7.14 13.02
N ALA A 194 20.13 -5.94 12.72
CA ALA A 194 19.19 -5.73 11.61
C ALA A 194 19.82 -5.98 10.25
N ARG A 195 21.07 -5.57 10.05
CA ARG A 195 21.86 -5.83 8.85
C ARG A 195 21.97 -7.33 8.58
N ALA A 196 22.32 -8.13 9.59
CA ALA A 196 22.42 -9.59 9.47
C ALA A 196 21.10 -10.27 9.05
N VAL A 197 19.95 -9.69 9.39
CA VAL A 197 18.64 -10.16 8.90
C VAL A 197 18.53 -9.89 7.40
N PHE A 198 18.73 -8.64 6.96
CA PHE A 198 18.50 -8.24 5.57
C PHE A 198 19.60 -8.64 4.60
N GLU A 199 20.83 -8.95 5.07
CA GLU A 199 21.91 -9.48 4.24
C GLU A 199 21.51 -10.75 3.48
N ALA A 200 20.58 -11.53 4.01
CA ALA A 200 20.07 -12.71 3.34
C ALA A 200 19.42 -12.41 1.97
N LEU A 201 18.98 -11.17 1.75
CA LEU A 201 18.34 -10.75 0.50
C LEU A 201 19.34 -10.25 -0.56
N ASP A 202 20.64 -10.17 -0.23
CA ASP A 202 21.72 -9.72 -1.14
C ASP A 202 21.46 -8.33 -1.77
N VAL A 203 20.94 -7.40 -0.96
CA VAL A 203 20.66 -6.02 -1.37
C VAL A 203 21.58 -5.01 -0.69
N GLU A 204 21.79 -3.86 -1.34
CA GLU A 204 22.49 -2.73 -0.72
C GLU A 204 21.79 -2.31 0.58
N ILE A 205 22.57 -2.11 1.65
CA ILE A 205 22.07 -1.65 2.94
C ILE A 205 22.48 -0.20 3.15
N ILE A 206 21.50 0.66 3.41
CA ILE A 206 21.71 2.07 3.72
C ILE A 206 21.46 2.28 5.22
N ARG A 207 22.52 2.59 5.96
CA ARG A 207 22.44 2.93 7.39
C ARG A 207 22.02 4.38 7.59
N THR A 208 21.13 4.61 8.56
CA THR A 208 20.67 5.95 8.96
C THR A 208 20.10 5.90 10.39
N LEU A 209 19.66 7.03 10.95
CA LEU A 209 18.93 7.05 12.22
C LEU A 209 17.45 6.67 12.02
N PRO A 210 16.74 6.18 13.06
CA PRO A 210 15.33 5.79 12.93
C PRO A 210 14.46 6.90 12.33
N LYS A 211 14.53 8.10 12.88
CA LYS A 211 13.73 9.26 12.42
C LYS A 211 14.05 9.68 10.99
N GLU A 212 15.30 9.54 10.57
CA GLU A 212 15.73 9.81 9.20
C GLU A 212 15.12 8.78 8.22
N ALA A 213 15.12 7.48 8.57
CA ALA A 213 14.47 6.45 7.77
C ALA A 213 12.94 6.63 7.70
N GLU A 214 12.30 7.02 8.80
CA GLU A 214 10.86 7.35 8.86
C GLU A 214 10.53 8.49 7.89
N LEU A 215 11.29 9.59 7.94
CA LEU A 215 11.13 10.73 7.04
C LEU A 215 11.45 10.35 5.58
N ALA A 216 12.50 9.57 5.33
CA ALA A 216 12.86 9.14 3.98
C ALA A 216 11.71 8.37 3.30
N LYS A 217 11.02 7.50 4.04
CA LYS A 217 9.84 6.79 3.54
C LYS A 217 8.72 7.77 3.19
N LEU A 218 8.36 8.65 4.12
CA LEU A 218 7.28 9.61 3.92
C LEU A 218 7.56 10.59 2.77
N TYR A 219 8.79 11.12 2.70
CA TYR A 219 9.22 12.02 1.63
C TYR A 219 9.13 11.36 0.25
N THR A 220 9.50 10.08 0.15
CA THR A 220 9.39 9.34 -1.12
C THR A 220 7.94 9.31 -1.62
N ASN A 221 6.98 8.99 -0.75
CA ASN A 221 5.57 8.91 -1.13
C ASN A 221 4.94 10.28 -1.35
N ALA A 222 5.25 11.28 -0.52
CA ALA A 222 4.76 12.63 -0.70
C ALA A 222 5.28 13.28 -1.98
N TRP A 223 6.55 13.09 -2.32
CA TRP A 223 7.11 13.56 -3.58
C TRP A 223 6.40 12.95 -4.79
N ARG A 224 6.18 11.62 -4.79
CA ARG A 224 5.41 10.95 -5.85
C ARG A 224 3.99 11.49 -5.95
N TYR A 225 3.31 11.67 -4.83
CA TYR A 225 1.95 12.19 -4.78
C TYR A 225 1.85 13.63 -5.34
N MET A 226 2.81 14.49 -4.98
CA MET A 226 2.93 15.84 -5.53
C MET A 226 3.21 15.83 -7.04
N LYS A 227 4.06 14.92 -7.54
CA LYS A 227 4.28 14.77 -8.98
C LYS A 227 3.00 14.43 -9.75
N PHE A 228 2.18 13.52 -9.22
CA PHE A 228 0.91 13.20 -9.84
C PHE A 228 -0.06 14.39 -9.81
N ALA A 229 -0.09 15.14 -8.71
CA ALA A 229 -0.87 16.37 -8.63
C ALA A 229 -0.44 17.41 -9.67
N ILE A 230 0.87 17.57 -9.90
CA ILE A 230 1.36 18.48 -10.95
C ILE A 230 0.83 18.07 -12.33
N ALA A 231 0.89 16.79 -12.70
CA ALA A 231 0.31 16.32 -13.96
C ALA A 231 -1.19 16.56 -14.05
N ASN A 232 -1.92 16.23 -12.99
CA ASN A 232 -3.37 16.43 -12.92
C ASN A 232 -3.72 17.91 -13.07
N GLN A 233 -3.03 18.81 -12.36
CA GLN A 233 -3.27 20.24 -12.48
C GLN A 233 -2.96 20.78 -13.88
N PHE A 234 -1.85 20.33 -14.48
CA PHE A 234 -1.48 20.72 -15.85
C PHE A 234 -2.48 20.20 -16.88
N PHE A 235 -3.01 19.00 -16.70
CA PHE A 235 -4.09 18.45 -17.50
C PHE A 235 -5.33 19.35 -17.44
N GLU A 236 -5.79 19.73 -16.25
CA GLU A 236 -6.94 20.62 -16.12
C GLU A 236 -6.70 21.99 -16.78
N MET A 237 -5.49 22.54 -16.64
CA MET A 237 -5.13 23.82 -17.27
C MET A 237 -5.13 23.72 -18.80
N ALA A 238 -4.53 22.66 -19.35
CA ALA A 238 -4.51 22.41 -20.78
C ALA A 238 -5.92 22.20 -21.34
N HIS A 239 -6.76 21.43 -20.62
CA HIS A 239 -8.15 21.22 -20.98
C HIS A 239 -8.94 22.55 -21.01
N ARG A 240 -8.83 23.38 -19.96
CA ARG A 240 -9.50 24.70 -19.91
C ARG A 240 -8.98 25.66 -20.98
N ALA A 241 -7.73 25.52 -21.41
CA ALA A 241 -7.16 26.28 -22.52
C ALA A 241 -7.58 25.74 -23.91
N GLY A 242 -8.31 24.63 -23.98
CA GLY A 242 -8.77 24.03 -25.23
C GLY A 242 -7.68 23.32 -26.03
N VAL A 243 -6.60 22.85 -25.38
CA VAL A 243 -5.49 22.15 -26.04
C VAL A 243 -5.37 20.70 -25.59
N ASP A 244 -4.88 19.82 -26.47
CA ASP A 244 -4.65 18.41 -26.15
C ASP A 244 -3.43 18.23 -25.24
N TYR A 245 -3.68 17.85 -23.99
CA TYR A 245 -2.62 17.63 -23.01
C TYR A 245 -1.64 16.53 -23.42
N SER A 246 -2.06 15.53 -24.22
CA SER A 246 -1.16 14.49 -24.74
C SER A 246 -0.04 15.09 -25.58
N GLN A 247 -0.40 16.06 -26.43
CA GLN A 247 0.55 16.77 -27.29
C GLN A 247 1.46 17.69 -26.47
N VAL A 248 0.91 18.38 -25.47
CA VAL A 248 1.70 19.20 -24.53
C VAL A 248 2.68 18.33 -23.76
N LEU A 249 2.23 17.21 -23.21
CA LEU A 249 3.05 16.27 -22.44
C LEU A 249 4.17 15.66 -23.30
N HIS A 250 3.86 15.30 -24.55
CA HIS A 250 4.86 14.86 -25.51
C HIS A 250 5.93 15.94 -25.73
N ALA A 251 5.52 17.18 -26.02
CA ALA A 251 6.44 18.29 -26.26
C ALA A 251 7.34 18.60 -25.05
N VAL A 252 6.81 18.46 -23.82
CA VAL A 252 7.57 18.68 -22.58
C VAL A 252 8.63 17.59 -22.35
N ARG A 253 8.37 16.35 -22.78
CA ARG A 253 9.23 15.20 -22.48
C ARG A 253 10.22 14.83 -23.58
N HIS A 254 9.82 15.02 -24.84
CA HIS A 254 10.53 14.46 -25.98
C HIS A 254 11.97 14.97 -26.03
N ASN A 255 12.93 14.05 -25.86
CA ASN A 255 14.36 14.34 -25.79
C ASN A 255 14.73 15.44 -24.77
N TYR A 256 13.97 15.56 -23.67
CA TYR A 256 14.20 16.55 -22.62
C TYR A 256 14.39 15.91 -21.23
N PRO A 257 15.63 15.57 -20.82
CA PRO A 257 15.90 14.80 -19.61
C PRO A 257 15.34 15.39 -18.31
N ARG A 258 15.20 16.72 -18.21
CA ARG A 258 14.78 17.39 -16.97
C ARG A 258 13.28 17.26 -16.67
N ALA A 259 12.47 16.90 -17.66
CA ALA A 259 11.04 16.64 -17.48
C ALA A 259 10.62 15.27 -18.04
N ALA A 260 11.60 14.44 -18.42
CA ALA A 260 11.38 13.13 -19.03
C ALA A 260 10.51 12.24 -18.15
N ASP A 261 10.63 12.39 -16.83
CA ASP A 261 9.95 11.55 -15.88
C ASP A 261 8.50 11.96 -15.63
N LEU A 262 8.04 13.20 -15.95
CA LEU A 262 6.80 13.90 -15.49
C LEU A 262 5.79 12.97 -14.79
N PRO A 263 4.46 13.05 -14.90
CA PRO A 263 3.69 11.84 -15.23
C PRO A 263 2.53 12.19 -16.16
N GLY A 264 1.76 11.20 -16.65
CA GLY A 264 0.47 11.49 -17.27
C GLY A 264 -0.55 11.86 -16.18
N PRO A 265 -1.71 12.43 -16.52
CA PRO A 265 -2.77 12.61 -15.55
C PRO A 265 -3.44 11.27 -15.26
N GLY A 266 -4.16 11.21 -14.14
CA GLY A 266 -4.81 10.00 -13.67
C GLY A 266 -5.11 10.03 -12.18
N PHE A 267 -5.82 9.01 -11.72
CA PHE A 267 -6.12 8.85 -10.30
C PHE A 267 -4.87 8.44 -9.51
N ALA A 268 -4.39 9.38 -8.68
CA ALA A 268 -3.34 9.15 -7.70
C ALA A 268 -3.96 8.62 -6.40
N ALA A 269 -4.28 7.33 -6.40
CA ALA A 269 -5.07 6.69 -5.36
C ALA A 269 -4.25 5.67 -4.53
N GLY A 270 -4.95 4.84 -3.76
CA GLY A 270 -4.37 3.75 -2.99
C GLY A 270 -4.02 4.11 -1.54
N PRO A 271 -3.62 3.13 -0.74
CA PRO A 271 -3.57 3.27 0.72
C PRO A 271 -2.39 4.10 1.27
N CYS A 272 -1.38 4.39 0.44
CA CYS A 272 -0.12 4.98 0.90
C CYS A 272 0.02 6.47 0.56
N LEU A 273 -0.20 6.88 -0.70
CA LEU A 273 0.25 8.18 -1.18
C LEU A 273 -0.40 9.37 -0.46
N LEU A 274 -1.74 9.41 -0.44
CA LEU A 274 -2.49 10.45 0.28
C LEU A 274 -2.18 10.41 1.77
N LYS A 275 -2.25 9.22 2.36
CA LYS A 275 -2.07 8.99 3.79
C LYS A 275 -0.72 9.49 4.29
N ASP A 276 0.36 9.08 3.64
CA ASP A 276 1.73 9.41 4.03
C ASP A 276 2.02 10.91 3.82
N THR A 277 1.43 11.51 2.79
CA THR A 277 1.52 12.96 2.57
C THR A 277 0.83 13.73 3.70
N MET A 278 -0.34 13.29 4.13
CA MET A 278 -1.06 13.96 5.23
C MET A 278 -0.42 13.70 6.59
N GLN A 279 0.24 12.56 6.80
CA GLN A 279 1.08 12.35 7.98
C GLN A 279 2.21 13.38 8.07
N LEU A 280 2.86 13.74 6.96
CA LEU A 280 3.84 14.84 6.95
C LEU A 280 3.21 16.20 7.21
N ALA A 281 2.00 16.44 6.70
CA ALA A 281 1.28 17.69 6.97
C ALA A 281 0.98 17.83 8.47
N ALA A 282 0.53 16.77 9.12
CA ALA A 282 0.31 16.74 10.57
C ALA A 282 1.62 16.85 11.39
N PHE A 283 2.75 16.40 10.84
CA PHE A 283 4.06 16.54 11.47
C PHE A 283 4.63 17.97 11.38
N SER A 284 4.28 18.73 10.33
CA SER A 284 4.82 20.06 10.07
C SER A 284 4.02 21.15 10.77
N THR A 285 4.66 21.91 11.68
CA THR A 285 4.04 23.03 12.41
C THR A 285 3.45 24.11 11.49
N ASP A 286 4.07 24.34 10.33
CA ASP A 286 3.69 25.38 9.35
C ASP A 286 2.78 24.87 8.21
N GLN A 287 1.98 23.81 8.47
CA GLN A 287 0.96 23.28 7.55
C GLN A 287 1.49 23.01 6.13
N PHE A 288 2.34 21.99 5.94
CA PHE A 288 2.92 21.56 4.64
C PHE A 288 2.10 21.94 3.37
N PRO A 289 2.29 23.15 2.78
CA PRO A 289 1.28 23.70 1.87
C PRO A 289 1.23 22.94 0.54
N MET A 290 2.39 22.50 0.06
CA MET A 290 2.48 21.70 -1.16
C MET A 290 1.79 20.34 -1.01
N GLY A 291 1.85 19.72 0.18
CA GLY A 291 1.14 18.49 0.46
C GLY A 291 -0.38 18.68 0.41
N HIS A 292 -0.90 19.76 0.99
CA HIS A 292 -2.32 20.11 0.91
C HIS A 292 -2.77 20.46 -0.50
N ALA A 293 -1.97 21.21 -1.26
CA ALA A 293 -2.27 21.49 -2.67
C ALA A 293 -2.33 20.20 -3.48
N ALA A 294 -1.39 19.28 -3.28
CA ALA A 294 -1.39 17.99 -3.96
C ALA A 294 -2.62 17.14 -3.59
N MET A 295 -3.01 17.15 -2.31
CA MET A 295 -4.26 16.52 -1.87
C MET A 295 -5.46 17.11 -2.61
N LEU A 296 -5.62 18.44 -2.59
CA LEU A 296 -6.77 19.11 -3.22
C LEU A 296 -6.88 18.80 -4.71
N VAL A 297 -5.76 18.78 -5.43
CA VAL A 297 -5.75 18.48 -6.87
C VAL A 297 -6.10 17.01 -7.12
N ASN A 298 -5.38 16.07 -6.50
CA ASN A 298 -5.59 14.65 -6.77
C ASN A 298 -6.98 14.17 -6.34
N GLU A 299 -7.44 14.60 -5.16
CA GLU A 299 -8.79 14.30 -4.66
C GLU A 299 -9.88 15.08 -5.40
N GLY A 300 -9.55 16.23 -5.99
CA GLY A 300 -10.47 17.07 -6.76
C GLY A 300 -10.73 16.58 -8.18
N LEU A 301 -9.81 15.79 -8.75
CA LEU A 301 -9.89 15.35 -10.15
C LEU A 301 -11.20 14.62 -10.50
N PRO A 302 -11.76 13.72 -9.67
CA PRO A 302 -13.08 13.13 -9.94
C PRO A 302 -14.20 14.19 -10.04
N SER A 303 -14.19 15.21 -9.18
CA SER A 303 -15.16 16.30 -9.25
C SER A 303 -15.00 17.11 -10.52
N TYR A 304 -13.77 17.43 -10.91
CA TYR A 304 -13.48 18.13 -12.15
C TYR A 304 -14.02 17.38 -13.38
N ILE A 305 -13.81 16.05 -13.44
CA ILE A 305 -14.32 15.21 -14.53
C ILE A 305 -15.84 15.29 -14.62
N ILE A 306 -16.54 15.11 -13.49
CA ILE A 306 -18.00 15.19 -13.45
C ILE A 306 -18.49 16.60 -13.84
N GLU A 307 -17.85 17.66 -13.36
CA GLU A 307 -18.21 19.04 -13.72
C GLU A 307 -18.06 19.31 -15.22
N MET A 308 -17.00 18.83 -15.87
CA MET A 308 -16.82 19.00 -17.31
C MET A 308 -17.83 18.19 -18.13
N LEU A 309 -18.20 16.99 -17.65
CA LEU A 309 -19.28 16.22 -18.27
C LEU A 309 -20.61 16.97 -18.19
N GLU A 310 -20.95 17.50 -17.02
CA GLU A 310 -22.19 18.28 -16.77
C GLU A 310 -22.30 19.53 -17.65
N GLN A 311 -21.18 20.23 -17.83
CA GLN A 311 -21.14 21.43 -18.66
C GLN A 311 -21.40 21.13 -20.14
N ARG A 312 -21.05 19.93 -20.60
CA ARG A 312 -21.34 19.50 -21.97
C ARG A 312 -22.79 19.08 -22.10
N GLN A 313 -23.24 18.19 -21.22
CA GLN A 313 -24.60 17.67 -21.18
C GLN A 313 -24.95 17.24 -19.75
N PRO A 314 -26.17 17.54 -19.26
CA PRO A 314 -26.62 17.05 -17.95
C PRO A 314 -26.55 15.52 -17.86
N LEU A 315 -26.04 14.98 -16.74
CA LEU A 315 -26.03 13.54 -16.48
C LEU A 315 -27.35 13.04 -15.88
N ALA A 316 -28.23 13.94 -15.45
CA ALA A 316 -29.55 13.57 -14.92
C ALA A 316 -30.34 12.73 -15.94
N GLY A 317 -30.70 11.50 -15.55
CA GLY A 317 -31.43 10.56 -16.41
C GLY A 317 -30.55 9.79 -17.41
N ARG A 318 -29.23 10.00 -17.42
CA ARG A 318 -28.27 9.23 -18.23
C ARG A 318 -27.66 8.08 -17.43
N THR A 319 -27.06 7.14 -18.15
CA THR A 319 -26.28 6.05 -17.58
C THR A 319 -24.79 6.30 -17.77
N VAL A 320 -24.04 6.33 -16.66
CA VAL A 320 -22.58 6.45 -16.63
C VAL A 320 -21.97 5.10 -16.29
N GLY A 321 -21.15 4.57 -17.19
CA GLY A 321 -20.37 3.36 -16.99
C GLY A 321 -18.96 3.67 -16.51
N ILE A 322 -18.56 3.10 -15.38
CA ILE A 322 -17.22 3.22 -14.80
C ILE A 322 -16.49 1.90 -15.02
N LEU A 323 -15.42 1.96 -15.82
CA LEU A 323 -14.55 0.83 -16.13
C LEU A 323 -13.35 0.85 -15.16
N GLY A 324 -13.35 -0.05 -14.18
CA GLY A 324 -12.31 -0.21 -13.18
C GLY A 324 -12.62 0.47 -11.85
N MET A 325 -12.60 -0.32 -10.78
CA MET A 325 -12.87 0.07 -9.39
C MET A 325 -11.65 -0.12 -8.49
N ALA A 326 -10.65 -0.90 -8.90
CA ALA A 326 -9.35 -0.94 -8.27
C ALA A 326 -8.70 0.46 -8.22
N PHE A 327 -7.76 0.68 -7.30
CA PHE A 327 -7.10 1.99 -7.20
C PHE A 327 -6.08 2.25 -8.33
N LYS A 328 -5.67 1.19 -9.05
CA LYS A 328 -4.75 1.25 -10.20
C LYS A 328 -5.07 0.13 -11.20
N GLY A 329 -4.50 0.24 -12.40
CA GLY A 329 -4.60 -0.82 -13.42
C GLY A 329 -3.95 -2.13 -12.98
N ASP A 330 -4.55 -3.23 -13.41
CA ASP A 330 -4.14 -4.63 -13.12
C ASP A 330 -3.91 -4.95 -11.64
N SER A 331 -4.79 -4.47 -10.76
CA SER A 331 -4.80 -4.75 -9.32
C SER A 331 -6.20 -5.16 -8.88
N ASP A 332 -6.28 -6.00 -7.85
CA ASP A 332 -7.50 -6.42 -7.15
C ASP A 332 -7.81 -5.54 -5.93
N ASP A 333 -7.03 -4.49 -5.66
CA ASP A 333 -7.17 -3.66 -4.46
C ASP A 333 -8.08 -2.44 -4.69
N PRO A 334 -9.27 -2.38 -4.05
CA PRO A 334 -10.17 -1.25 -4.15
C PRO A 334 -9.88 -0.14 -3.13
N ARG A 335 -8.93 -0.34 -2.19
CA ARG A 335 -8.72 0.57 -1.06
C ARG A 335 -8.34 1.97 -1.55
N SER A 336 -9.06 2.97 -1.03
CA SER A 336 -8.85 4.39 -1.38
C SER A 336 -8.92 4.67 -2.88
N SER A 337 -9.64 3.85 -3.65
CA SER A 337 -9.84 4.08 -5.08
C SER A 337 -10.75 5.29 -5.33
N LEU A 338 -10.30 6.18 -6.21
CA LEU A 338 -11.06 7.37 -6.62
C LEU A 338 -12.24 7.03 -7.54
N SER A 339 -12.32 5.82 -8.08
CA SER A 339 -13.47 5.34 -8.86
C SER A 339 -14.77 5.35 -8.02
N TYR A 340 -14.69 5.04 -6.73
CA TYR A 340 -15.86 5.10 -5.83
C TYR A 340 -16.31 6.55 -5.58
N LYS A 341 -15.38 7.50 -5.54
CA LYS A 341 -15.69 8.93 -5.45
C LYS A 341 -16.39 9.41 -6.72
N LEU A 342 -15.89 8.98 -7.88
CA LEU A 342 -16.50 9.24 -9.18
C LEU A 342 -17.93 8.68 -9.26
N LYS A 343 -18.15 7.43 -8.85
CA LYS A 343 -19.50 6.81 -8.73
C LYS A 343 -20.44 7.68 -7.92
N LYS A 344 -20.02 8.07 -6.71
CA LYS A 344 -20.83 8.89 -5.80
C LYS A 344 -21.18 10.25 -6.40
N LEU A 345 -20.22 10.93 -7.02
CA LEU A 345 -20.42 12.25 -7.62
C LEU A 345 -21.37 12.20 -8.82
N ALA A 346 -21.22 11.21 -9.71
CA ALA A 346 -22.13 11.01 -10.84
C ALA A 346 -23.56 10.71 -10.37
N SER A 347 -23.72 9.84 -9.36
CA SER A 347 -25.04 9.55 -8.77
C SER A 347 -25.70 10.80 -8.17
N PHE A 348 -24.92 11.68 -7.51
CA PHE A 348 -25.46 12.95 -6.99
C PHE A 348 -25.93 13.92 -8.08
N ARG A 349 -25.45 13.77 -9.32
CA ARG A 349 -25.95 14.52 -10.48
C ARG A 349 -27.19 13.91 -11.12
N GLY A 350 -27.72 12.81 -10.57
CA GLY A 350 -28.91 12.13 -11.06
C GLY A 350 -28.64 11.10 -12.16
N ALA A 351 -27.38 10.69 -12.33
CA ALA A 351 -27.03 9.61 -13.24
C ALA A 351 -27.33 8.24 -12.63
N THR A 352 -27.76 7.28 -13.46
CA THR A 352 -27.63 5.86 -13.14
C THR A 352 -26.16 5.47 -13.34
N VAL A 353 -25.52 4.82 -12.37
CA VAL A 353 -24.10 4.46 -12.47
C VAL A 353 -23.93 2.96 -12.49
N LEU A 354 -23.25 2.44 -13.50
CA LEU A 354 -22.88 1.04 -13.63
C LEU A 354 -21.36 0.92 -13.49
N CYS A 355 -20.90 0.01 -12.64
CA CYS A 355 -19.48 -0.20 -12.37
C CYS A 355 -19.08 -1.63 -12.75
N THR A 356 -17.87 -1.78 -13.29
CA THR A 356 -17.29 -3.10 -13.56
C THR A 356 -15.80 -3.09 -13.26
N ASP A 357 -15.27 -4.22 -12.80
CA ASP A 357 -13.86 -4.46 -12.57
C ASP A 357 -13.60 -5.98 -12.68
N PRO A 358 -12.57 -6.42 -13.42
CA PRO A 358 -12.26 -7.84 -13.57
C PRO A 358 -11.58 -8.49 -12.35
N TYR A 359 -10.99 -7.69 -11.47
CA TYR A 359 -10.12 -8.16 -10.40
C TYR A 359 -10.70 -7.89 -9.02
N VAL A 360 -11.50 -6.83 -8.85
CA VAL A 360 -12.13 -6.50 -7.56
C VAL A 360 -13.36 -7.40 -7.32
N PRO A 361 -13.38 -8.23 -6.26
CA PRO A 361 -14.51 -9.07 -5.93
C PRO A 361 -15.57 -8.29 -5.14
N ASP A 362 -16.43 -7.55 -5.85
CA ASP A 362 -17.52 -6.75 -5.26
C ASP A 362 -18.86 -7.10 -5.93
N GLN A 363 -19.86 -7.44 -5.10
CA GLN A 363 -21.19 -7.89 -5.55
C GLN A 363 -22.02 -6.78 -6.18
N GLU A 364 -21.67 -5.51 -5.97
CA GLU A 364 -22.34 -4.38 -6.62
C GLU A 364 -21.87 -4.16 -8.06
N LEU A 365 -20.79 -4.83 -8.49
CA LEU A 365 -20.27 -4.73 -9.85
C LEU A 365 -21.11 -5.55 -10.81
N VAL A 366 -21.30 -5.03 -12.02
CA VAL A 366 -22.03 -5.69 -13.09
C VAL A 366 -21.07 -6.19 -14.19
N PRO A 367 -21.46 -7.20 -14.99
CA PRO A 367 -20.65 -7.67 -16.10
C PRO A 367 -20.28 -6.54 -17.06
N LEU A 368 -19.08 -6.63 -17.65
CA LEU A 368 -18.54 -5.61 -18.56
C LEU A 368 -19.51 -5.32 -19.71
N GLU A 369 -20.09 -6.36 -20.31
CA GLU A 369 -21.04 -6.28 -21.42
C GLU A 369 -22.23 -5.40 -21.04
N ARG A 370 -22.75 -5.56 -19.81
CA ARG A 370 -23.87 -4.76 -19.32
C ARG A 370 -23.50 -3.28 -19.19
N VAL A 371 -22.28 -2.97 -18.76
CA VAL A 371 -21.79 -1.59 -18.70
C VAL A 371 -21.70 -1.01 -20.11
N LEU A 372 -21.11 -1.74 -21.06
CA LEU A 372 -20.92 -1.28 -22.43
C LEU A 372 -22.25 -1.07 -23.18
N ASP A 373 -23.23 -1.92 -22.97
CA ASP A 373 -24.52 -1.87 -23.66
C ASP A 373 -25.43 -0.75 -23.14
N ALA A 374 -25.43 -0.51 -21.82
CA ALA A 374 -26.40 0.38 -21.19
C ALA A 374 -25.89 1.81 -20.95
N SER A 375 -24.59 2.08 -21.08
CA SER A 375 -24.00 3.37 -20.72
C SER A 375 -24.00 4.38 -21.88
N ASP A 376 -24.47 5.59 -21.60
CA ASP A 376 -24.38 6.75 -22.51
C ASP A 376 -23.00 7.41 -22.47
N VAL A 377 -22.34 7.33 -21.32
CA VAL A 377 -20.98 7.85 -21.06
C VAL A 377 -20.15 6.74 -20.43
N LEU A 378 -18.95 6.49 -20.96
CA LEU A 378 -18.00 5.53 -20.40
C LEU A 378 -16.79 6.27 -19.85
N ILE A 379 -16.36 5.90 -18.64
CA ILE A 379 -15.18 6.47 -17.98
C ILE A 379 -14.20 5.35 -17.66
N VAL A 380 -13.00 5.42 -18.23
CA VAL A 380 -11.88 4.54 -17.86
C VAL A 380 -11.30 5.05 -16.55
N ALA A 381 -11.63 4.38 -15.45
CA ALA A 381 -11.27 4.81 -14.11
C ALA A 381 -10.07 4.05 -13.54
N ALA A 382 -9.92 2.76 -13.86
CA ALA A 382 -8.66 2.04 -13.67
C ALA A 382 -8.21 1.42 -15.01
N PRO A 383 -6.98 1.73 -15.49
CA PRO A 383 -6.52 1.33 -16.82
C PRO A 383 -6.05 -0.13 -16.86
N HIS A 384 -6.97 -1.09 -16.64
CA HIS A 384 -6.66 -2.51 -16.76
C HIS A 384 -6.36 -2.89 -18.22
N LYS A 385 -5.36 -3.75 -18.44
CA LYS A 385 -4.91 -4.16 -19.79
C LYS A 385 -6.04 -4.68 -20.67
N GLN A 386 -7.01 -5.39 -20.09
CA GLN A 386 -8.16 -5.91 -20.81
C GLN A 386 -9.04 -4.83 -21.48
N TYR A 387 -9.02 -3.59 -20.98
CA TYR A 387 -9.82 -2.51 -21.55
C TYR A 387 -9.20 -1.91 -22.81
N ARG A 388 -7.89 -2.11 -23.03
CA ARG A 388 -7.16 -1.51 -24.15
C ARG A 388 -7.69 -1.96 -25.51
N THR A 389 -8.25 -3.16 -25.60
CA THR A 389 -8.76 -3.75 -26.84
C THR A 389 -10.26 -3.56 -27.03
N LEU A 390 -10.93 -2.78 -26.17
CA LEU A 390 -12.36 -2.55 -26.30
C LEU A 390 -12.66 -1.58 -27.45
N GLU A 391 -13.62 -1.97 -28.28
CA GLU A 391 -14.21 -1.11 -29.29
C GLU A 391 -15.34 -0.30 -28.65
N LEU A 392 -15.08 0.99 -28.39
CA LEU A 392 -15.99 1.87 -27.65
C LEU A 392 -16.69 2.90 -28.56
N ASP A 393 -16.67 2.68 -29.87
CA ASP A 393 -17.15 3.63 -30.87
C ASP A 393 -18.62 4.04 -30.66
N GLY A 394 -18.94 5.28 -31.08
CA GLY A 394 -20.29 5.85 -31.01
C GLY A 394 -20.74 6.32 -29.63
N ARG A 395 -19.89 6.23 -28.60
CA ARG A 395 -20.20 6.65 -27.22
C ARG A 395 -19.33 7.84 -26.79
N GLN A 396 -19.80 8.57 -25.78
CA GLN A 396 -18.97 9.57 -25.11
C GLN A 396 -17.99 8.84 -24.17
N ILE A 397 -16.69 9.00 -24.41
CA ILE A 397 -15.63 8.30 -23.66
C ILE A 397 -14.76 9.33 -22.92
N VAL A 398 -14.54 9.08 -21.63
CA VAL A 398 -13.55 9.76 -20.81
C VAL A 398 -12.39 8.80 -20.56
N ASP A 399 -11.23 9.16 -21.07
CA ASP A 399 -9.97 8.45 -20.90
C ASP A 399 -8.88 9.47 -20.57
N ILE A 400 -8.83 9.87 -19.30
CA ILE A 400 -7.82 10.82 -18.80
C ILE A 400 -6.42 10.20 -18.80
N TRP A 401 -6.29 8.89 -18.94
CA TRP A 401 -5.02 8.18 -18.93
C TRP A 401 -4.34 8.21 -20.29
N GLY A 402 -5.10 8.47 -21.37
CA GLY A 402 -4.68 8.24 -22.74
C GLY A 402 -4.42 6.74 -23.03
N PHE A 403 -5.08 5.87 -22.26
CA PHE A 403 -4.80 4.44 -22.21
C PHE A 403 -5.28 3.69 -23.46
N LEU A 404 -6.38 4.14 -24.05
CA LEU A 404 -7.02 3.56 -25.25
C LEU A 404 -6.30 3.93 -26.55
N GLY A 405 -5.17 4.66 -26.50
CA GLY A 405 -4.37 5.02 -27.67
C GLY A 405 -4.94 6.17 -28.51
N ASN A 406 -6.02 6.79 -28.03
CA ASN A 406 -6.79 7.82 -28.71
C ASN A 406 -6.49 9.25 -28.18
N GLY A 407 -5.40 9.39 -27.41
CA GLY A 407 -5.06 10.59 -26.65
C GLY A 407 -5.83 10.69 -25.33
N ILE A 408 -5.43 11.64 -24.49
CA ILE A 408 -6.08 11.99 -23.22
C ILE A 408 -7.37 12.75 -23.53
N ARG A 409 -8.52 12.19 -23.13
CA ARG A 409 -9.86 12.72 -23.43
C ARG A 409 -10.67 12.90 -22.16
N LEU A 410 -11.22 14.11 -22.01
CA LEU A 410 -12.31 14.43 -21.09
C LEU A 410 -13.44 15.00 -21.91
#